data_AF-A0A7V9IGK6-F1
#
_entry.id   AF-A0A7V9IGK6-F1
#
_cell.length_a   1.000
_cell.length_b   1.000
_cell.length_c   1.000
_cell.angle_alpha   90.00
_cell.angle_beta   90.00
_cell.angle_gamma   90.00
#
_symmetry.space_group_name_H-M   'P 1'
#
loop_
_entity.id
_entity.type
_entity.pdbx_description
1 polymer ?
#
loop_
_entity_poly.entity_id
_entity_poly.type
_entity_poly.pdbx_seq_one_letter_code
_entity_poly.pdbx_strand_id
1 'polypeptide(L)'
;MMAVAASRLLRDGMVCFVGIGLPSQAANLAKRTSAPDLVLVYESGTIGAKPPRLPLSIGDGELADTADAVVSVPEIFAYWLQAGRIDVGFLGAAQIDRHAHLNTTVIGHYGAPKVRLPGAGGAPEIATSAGEVFVMLRQSPRTFVSKLDFRTTTGGADTAPLKTPLRRC
;
A
#
# COMPACT_ATOMS: atom_id res chain seq x y z
N MET A 1 0.38 18.25 5.43
CA MET A 1 1.85 18.02 5.50
C MET A 1 2.26 16.59 5.18
N MET A 2 1.75 15.55 5.86
CA MET A 2 2.19 14.16 5.61
C MET A 2 1.96 13.66 4.16
N ALA A 3 0.78 13.90 3.59
CA ALA A 3 0.50 13.54 2.19
C ALA A 3 1.41 14.26 1.18
N VAL A 4 1.77 15.51 1.45
CA VAL A 4 2.70 16.30 0.62
C VAL A 4 4.13 15.75 0.71
N ALA A 5 4.57 15.33 1.90
CA ALA A 5 5.88 14.70 2.06
C ALA A 5 5.94 13.38 1.30
N ALA A 6 4.91 12.54 1.45
CA ALA A 6 4.81 11.26 0.74
C ALA A 6 4.71 11.44 -0.78
N SER A 7 3.99 12.46 -1.26
CA SER A 7 3.85 12.71 -2.71
C SER A 7 5.20 13.03 -3.36
N ARG A 8 6.11 13.69 -2.64
CA ARG A 8 7.46 14.02 -3.14
C ARG A 8 8.40 12.82 -3.23
N LEU A 9 8.07 11.70 -2.59
CA LEU A 9 8.85 10.46 -2.69
C LEU A 9 8.51 9.67 -3.96
N LEU A 10 7.35 9.95 -4.58
CA LEU A 10 6.92 9.30 -5.81
C LEU A 10 7.61 9.94 -7.01
N ARG A 11 8.32 9.10 -7.78
CA ARG A 11 8.99 9.51 -9.02
C ARG A 11 8.03 9.36 -10.19
N ASP A 12 8.20 10.20 -11.20
CA ASP A 12 7.43 10.11 -12.43
C ASP A 12 7.62 8.76 -13.13
N GLY A 13 6.54 8.22 -13.71
CA GLY A 13 6.53 6.90 -14.36
C GLY A 13 6.60 5.68 -13.43
N MET A 14 6.54 5.86 -12.10
CA MET A 14 6.42 4.73 -11.16
C MET A 14 5.05 4.05 -11.27
N VAL A 15 5.02 2.74 -11.01
CA VAL A 15 3.79 1.99 -10.75
C VAL A 15 3.57 1.91 -9.24
N CYS A 16 2.54 2.63 -8.76
CA CYS A 16 2.24 2.76 -7.35
C CYS A 16 0.98 1.96 -6.99
N PHE A 17 1.12 1.02 -6.05
CA PHE A 17 -0.02 0.31 -5.46
C PHE A 17 -0.55 1.13 -4.27
N VAL A 18 -1.76 1.65 -4.42
CA VAL A 18 -2.31 2.71 -3.57
C VAL A 18 -3.49 2.20 -2.76
N GLY A 19 -3.49 2.50 -1.46
CA GLY A 19 -4.65 2.34 -0.58
C GLY A 19 -5.56 3.58 -0.56
N ILE A 20 -6.62 3.54 0.25
CA ILE A 20 -7.55 4.67 0.42
C ILE A 20 -7.05 5.63 1.52
N GLY A 21 -7.49 6.89 1.47
CA GLY A 21 -7.18 7.91 2.48
C GLY A 21 -5.88 8.65 2.17
N LEU A 22 -5.00 8.79 3.17
CA LEU A 22 -3.75 9.55 3.06
C LEU A 22 -2.80 9.04 1.95
N PRO A 23 -2.63 7.72 1.73
CA PRO A 23 -1.94 7.19 0.55
C PRO A 23 -2.51 7.69 -0.77
N SER A 24 -3.84 7.58 -0.95
CA SER A 24 -4.52 8.05 -2.16
C SER A 24 -4.34 9.56 -2.36
N GLN A 25 -4.40 10.35 -1.28
CA GLN A 25 -4.11 11.78 -1.34
C GLN A 25 -2.69 12.08 -1.82
N ALA A 26 -1.69 11.37 -1.30
CA ALA A 26 -0.30 11.56 -1.69
C ALA A 26 -0.07 11.18 -3.16
N ALA A 27 -0.58 10.02 -3.59
CA ALA A 27 -0.42 9.53 -4.95
C ALA A 27 -1.14 10.39 -5.99
N ASN A 28 -2.40 10.78 -5.72
CA ASN A 28 -3.13 11.68 -6.61
C ASN A 28 -2.52 13.09 -6.65
N LEU A 29 -1.97 13.59 -5.53
CA LEU A 29 -1.25 14.86 -5.51
C LEU A 29 0.01 14.79 -6.40
N ALA A 30 0.83 13.75 -6.25
CA ALA A 30 2.00 13.54 -7.09
C ALA A 30 1.61 13.48 -8.57
N LYS A 31 0.59 12.68 -8.90
CA LYS A 31 0.09 12.56 -10.28
C LYS A 31 -0.36 13.88 -10.90
N ARG A 32 -0.94 14.77 -10.10
CA ARG A 32 -1.42 16.08 -10.60
C ARG A 32 -0.35 17.17 -10.57
N THR A 33 0.86 16.86 -10.11
CA THR A 33 1.93 17.84 -9.92
C THR A 33 3.27 17.35 -10.46
N SER A 34 4.06 16.65 -9.64
CA SER A 34 5.46 16.32 -9.93
C SER A 34 5.67 15.01 -10.69
N ALA A 35 4.63 14.18 -10.85
CA ALA A 35 4.73 12.84 -11.44
C ALA A 35 3.51 12.52 -12.34
N PRO A 36 3.26 13.28 -13.42
CA PRO A 36 2.09 13.11 -14.30
C PRO A 36 1.89 11.69 -14.85
N ASP A 37 2.98 10.97 -15.12
CA ASP A 37 2.99 9.61 -15.67
C ASP A 37 2.96 8.52 -14.58
N LEU A 38 2.77 8.90 -13.30
CA LEU A 38 2.56 7.94 -12.20
C LEU A 38 1.34 7.05 -12.49
N VAL A 39 1.54 5.73 -12.47
CA VAL A 39 0.47 4.73 -12.67
C VAL A 39 -0.10 4.34 -11.32
N LEU A 40 -1.40 4.61 -11.10
CA LEU A 40 -2.10 4.24 -9.87
C LEU A 40 -2.75 2.88 -10.05
N VAL A 41 -2.39 1.94 -9.17
CA VAL A 41 -2.96 0.60 -9.10
C VAL A 41 -3.69 0.43 -7.77
N TYR A 42 -4.91 -0.11 -7.79
CA TYR A 42 -5.68 -0.40 -6.58
C TYR A 42 -5.99 -1.89 -6.47
N GLU A 43 -6.18 -2.35 -5.22
CA GLU A 43 -6.48 -3.75 -4.87
C GLU A 43 -7.72 -4.32 -5.58
N SER A 44 -8.67 -3.47 -5.96
CA SER A 44 -9.85 -3.87 -6.74
C SER A 44 -9.54 -4.32 -8.17
N GLY A 45 -8.29 -4.20 -8.61
CA GLY A 45 -7.83 -4.60 -9.94
C GLY A 45 -7.81 -3.47 -10.97
N THR A 46 -8.01 -2.23 -10.54
CA THR A 46 -7.93 -1.06 -11.43
C THR A 46 -6.48 -0.65 -11.64
N ILE A 47 -6.08 -0.50 -12.90
CA ILE A 47 -4.72 -0.18 -13.31
C ILE A 47 -4.74 1.14 -14.08
N GLY A 48 -3.88 2.07 -13.67
CA GLY A 48 -3.80 3.39 -14.28
C GLY A 48 -5.03 4.25 -13.99
N ALA A 49 -5.69 4.08 -12.84
CA ALA A 49 -6.85 4.88 -12.48
C ALA A 49 -6.51 6.39 -12.39
N LYS A 50 -7.42 7.24 -12.86
CA LYS A 50 -7.28 8.70 -12.93
C LYS A 50 -8.50 9.38 -12.27
N PRO A 51 -8.80 9.07 -11.00
CA PRO A 51 -10.06 9.47 -10.41
C PRO A 51 -10.14 11.01 -10.32
N PRO A 52 -11.27 11.63 -10.73
CA PRO A 52 -11.41 13.08 -10.78
C PRO A 52 -11.45 13.71 -9.38
N ARG A 53 -11.90 12.93 -8.38
CA ARG A 53 -11.90 13.22 -6.95
C ARG A 53 -11.17 12.10 -6.21
N LEU A 54 -11.10 12.18 -4.89
CA LEU A 54 -10.52 11.10 -4.09
C LEU A 54 -11.57 10.00 -3.87
N PRO A 55 -11.24 8.73 -4.16
CA PRO A 55 -12.16 7.62 -3.98
C PRO A 55 -12.48 7.41 -2.51
N LEU A 56 -13.73 7.10 -2.20
CA LEU A 56 -14.16 6.81 -0.82
C LEU A 56 -13.77 5.39 -0.38
N SER A 57 -13.61 4.48 -1.34
CA SER A 57 -13.30 3.07 -1.13
C SER A 57 -12.53 2.52 -2.32
N ILE A 58 -11.82 1.40 -2.14
CA ILE A 58 -11.19 0.67 -3.26
C ILE A 58 -12.23 0.16 -4.27
N GLY A 59 -13.49 0.03 -3.86
CA GLY A 59 -14.62 -0.36 -4.72
C GLY A 59 -15.41 0.83 -5.28
N ASP A 60 -14.92 2.06 -5.18
CA ASP A 60 -15.59 3.22 -5.78
C ASP A 60 -15.52 3.12 -7.32
N GLY A 61 -16.67 3.27 -7.99
CA GLY A 61 -16.80 3.06 -9.44
C GLY A 61 -15.89 3.96 -10.26
N GLU A 62 -15.58 5.15 -9.76
CA GLU A 62 -14.67 6.09 -10.44
C GLU A 62 -13.27 5.53 -10.67
N LEU A 63 -12.83 4.58 -9.83
CA LEU A 63 -11.55 3.91 -10.03
C LEU A 63 -11.57 3.03 -11.28
N ALA A 64 -12.69 2.34 -11.53
CA ALA A 64 -12.86 1.51 -12.71
C ALA A 64 -13.14 2.35 -13.96
N ASP A 65 -14.00 3.36 -13.86
CA ASP A 65 -14.40 4.22 -14.98
C ASP A 65 -13.22 5.02 -15.57
N THR A 66 -12.18 5.26 -14.77
CA THR A 66 -11.00 6.04 -15.18
C THR A 66 -9.72 5.21 -15.33
N ALA A 67 -9.82 3.89 -15.17
CA ALA A 67 -8.69 2.98 -15.33
C ALA A 67 -8.36 2.75 -16.81
N ASP A 68 -7.08 2.49 -17.09
CA ASP A 68 -6.67 1.99 -18.41
C ASP A 68 -7.07 0.52 -18.61
N ALA A 69 -7.11 -0.24 -17.51
CA ALA A 69 -7.59 -1.62 -17.48
C ALA A 69 -8.17 -1.98 -16.10
N VAL A 70 -9.13 -2.91 -16.10
CA VAL A 70 -9.66 -3.54 -14.89
C VAL A 70 -9.41 -5.04 -15.00
N VAL A 71 -8.66 -5.58 -14.05
CA VAL A 71 -8.31 -7.00 -13.96
C VAL A 71 -8.94 -7.63 -12.71
N SER A 72 -8.89 -8.95 -12.63
CA SER A 72 -9.36 -9.65 -11.43
C SER A 72 -8.41 -9.41 -10.24
N VAL A 73 -8.92 -9.51 -9.01
CA VAL A 73 -8.09 -9.44 -7.79
C VAL A 73 -6.98 -10.51 -7.79
N PRO A 74 -7.22 -11.78 -8.16
CA PRO A 74 -6.12 -12.75 -8.28
C PRO A 74 -5.02 -12.30 -9.27
N GLU A 75 -5.38 -11.67 -10.37
CA GLU A 75 -4.43 -11.18 -11.36
C GLU A 75 -3.59 -10.00 -10.84
N ILE A 76 -4.21 -9.02 -10.16
CA ILE A 76 -3.45 -7.87 -9.64
C ILE A 76 -2.40 -8.31 -8.60
N PHE A 77 -2.71 -9.33 -7.80
CA PHE A 77 -1.75 -9.87 -6.85
C PHE A 77 -0.70 -10.76 -7.52
N ALA A 78 -1.10 -11.71 -8.38
CA ALA A 78 -0.17 -12.69 -8.94
C ALA A 78 0.68 -12.11 -10.09
N TYR A 79 0.05 -11.43 -11.05
CA TYR A 79 0.70 -11.01 -12.29
C TYR A 79 1.29 -9.59 -12.20
N TRP A 80 0.75 -8.72 -11.35
CA TRP A 80 1.27 -7.36 -11.21
C TRP A 80 2.18 -7.23 -10.00
N LEU A 81 1.67 -7.55 -8.81
CA LEU A 81 2.42 -7.36 -7.57
C LEU A 81 3.53 -8.40 -7.38
N GLN A 82 3.20 -9.70 -7.34
CA GLN A 82 4.16 -10.78 -7.08
C GLN A 82 5.16 -10.97 -8.23
N ALA A 83 4.79 -10.61 -9.46
CA ALA A 83 5.72 -10.57 -10.59
C ALA A 83 6.60 -9.30 -10.62
N GLY A 84 6.65 -8.51 -9.55
CA GLY A 84 7.59 -7.39 -9.40
C GLY A 84 7.35 -6.21 -10.33
N ARG A 85 6.09 -5.98 -10.77
CA ARG A 85 5.73 -4.84 -11.64
C ARG A 85 5.23 -3.61 -10.87
N ILE A 86 5.19 -3.71 -9.55
CA ILE A 86 4.83 -2.62 -8.65
C ILE A 86 6.12 -2.04 -8.08
N ASP A 87 6.42 -0.80 -8.44
CA ASP A 87 7.63 -0.11 -7.97
C ASP A 87 7.50 0.28 -6.49
N VAL A 88 6.32 0.75 -6.08
CA VAL A 88 6.09 1.25 -4.72
C VAL A 88 4.69 0.94 -4.20
N GLY A 89 4.59 0.49 -2.94
CA GLY A 89 3.33 0.27 -2.24
C GLY A 89 3.18 1.17 -1.02
N PHE A 90 1.99 1.72 -0.80
CA PHE A 90 1.67 2.41 0.45
C PHE A 90 0.96 1.50 1.45
N LEU A 91 1.41 1.51 2.70
CA LEU A 91 0.77 0.79 3.80
C LEU A 91 0.45 1.70 4.99
N GLY A 92 -0.55 1.28 5.75
CA GLY A 92 -0.89 1.83 7.06
C GLY A 92 -1.01 0.71 8.09
N ALA A 93 -1.08 1.07 9.36
CA ALA A 93 -1.13 0.11 10.47
C ALA A 93 -1.73 0.74 11.74
N ALA A 94 -2.22 -0.10 12.66
CA ALA A 94 -2.52 0.32 14.02
C ALA A 94 -1.25 0.35 14.88
N GLN A 95 -0.35 -0.63 14.68
CA GLN A 95 0.97 -0.68 15.32
C GLN A 95 2.07 -0.96 14.28
N ILE A 96 3.26 -0.40 14.54
CA ILE A 96 4.52 -0.67 13.86
C ILE A 96 5.61 -0.88 14.91
N ASP A 97 6.52 -1.82 14.67
CA ASP A 97 7.69 -2.04 15.51
C ASP A 97 9.01 -1.62 14.85
N ARG A 98 10.12 -1.77 15.58
CA ARG A 98 11.47 -1.38 15.14
C ARG A 98 12.00 -2.13 13.91
N HIS A 99 11.34 -3.23 13.52
CA HIS A 99 11.68 -4.04 12.35
C HIS A 99 10.72 -3.77 11.17
N ALA A 100 9.87 -2.75 11.31
CA ALA A 100 8.82 -2.39 10.36
C ALA A 100 7.77 -3.49 10.18
N HIS A 101 7.59 -4.39 11.15
CA HIS A 101 6.40 -5.24 11.17
C HIS A 101 5.17 -4.40 11.46
N LEU A 102 4.03 -4.78 10.89
CA LEU A 102 2.77 -4.06 11.05
C LEU A 102 1.69 -4.93 11.70
N ASN A 103 0.81 -4.27 12.44
CA ASN A 103 -0.41 -4.85 12.98
C ASN A 103 -1.64 -4.10 12.46
N THR A 104 -2.52 -4.80 11.78
CA THR A 104 -3.86 -4.35 11.37
C THR A 104 -4.94 -5.36 11.73
N THR A 105 -4.65 -6.34 12.60
CA THR A 105 -5.58 -7.45 12.90
C THR A 105 -6.25 -7.33 14.26
N VAL A 106 -5.49 -7.20 15.35
CA VAL A 106 -6.05 -7.15 16.72
C VAL A 106 -5.19 -6.31 17.67
N ILE A 107 -5.81 -5.71 18.68
CA ILE A 107 -5.14 -5.17 19.87
C ILE A 107 -5.47 -6.10 21.06
N GLY A 108 -4.46 -6.50 21.82
CA GLY A 108 -4.52 -7.53 22.86
C GLY A 108 -4.36 -8.97 22.32
N HIS A 109 -4.74 -9.96 23.14
CA HIS A 109 -4.59 -11.38 22.82
C HIS A 109 -5.47 -11.80 21.63
N TYR A 110 -4.91 -12.55 20.67
CA TYR A 110 -5.61 -12.91 19.43
C TYR A 110 -6.93 -13.68 19.65
N GLY A 111 -6.95 -14.63 20.59
CA GLY A 111 -8.14 -15.43 20.90
C GLY A 111 -9.23 -14.68 21.67
N ALA A 112 -8.91 -13.53 22.26
CA ALA A 112 -9.85 -12.69 23.02
C ALA A 112 -9.43 -11.22 22.88
N PRO A 113 -9.58 -10.63 21.69
CA PRO A 113 -9.00 -9.32 21.39
C PRO A 113 -9.76 -8.22 22.13
N LYS A 114 -9.01 -7.24 22.64
CA LYS A 114 -9.60 -6.01 23.20
C LYS A 114 -10.24 -5.16 22.10
N VAL A 115 -9.60 -5.12 20.92
CA VAL A 115 -10.11 -4.43 19.73
C VAL A 115 -9.83 -5.30 18.51
N ARG A 116 -10.85 -5.49 17.66
CA ARG A 116 -10.68 -6.08 16.33
C ARG A 116 -10.46 -4.97 15.32
N LEU A 117 -9.40 -5.10 14.54
CA LEU A 117 -9.01 -4.13 13.51
C LEU A 117 -9.50 -4.60 12.13
N PRO A 118 -9.45 -3.74 11.09
CA PRO A 118 -10.00 -4.05 9.77
C PRO A 118 -9.43 -5.30 9.08
N GLY A 119 -8.23 -5.74 9.45
CA GLY A 119 -7.58 -6.94 8.91
C GLY A 119 -6.39 -6.61 8.01
N ALA A 120 -5.81 -7.67 7.44
CA ALA A 120 -4.59 -7.60 6.64
C ALA A 120 -4.79 -6.93 5.28
N GLY A 121 -5.95 -7.16 4.64
CA GLY A 121 -6.12 -6.85 3.21
C GLY A 121 -4.97 -7.47 2.40
N GLY A 122 -4.52 -6.77 1.37
CA GLY A 122 -3.30 -7.11 0.63
C GLY A 122 -1.97 -6.66 1.25
N ALA A 123 -1.95 -6.17 2.50
CA ALA A 123 -0.73 -5.61 3.09
C ALA A 123 0.44 -6.61 3.20
N PRO A 124 0.23 -7.90 3.57
CA PRO A 124 1.30 -8.90 3.56
C PRO A 124 1.96 -9.08 2.18
N GLU A 125 1.16 -9.11 1.12
CA GLU A 125 1.64 -9.28 -0.26
C GLU A 125 2.38 -8.03 -0.73
N ILE A 126 1.84 -6.83 -0.45
CA ILE A 126 2.48 -5.56 -0.79
C ILE A 126 3.84 -5.44 -0.09
N ALA A 127 3.89 -5.76 1.21
CA ALA A 127 5.11 -5.66 2.00
C ALA A 127 6.25 -6.56 1.51
N THR A 128 5.91 -7.69 0.89
CA THR A 128 6.87 -8.71 0.46
C THR A 128 7.24 -8.61 -1.01
N SER A 129 6.37 -8.04 -1.85
CA SER A 129 6.49 -8.12 -3.31
C SER A 129 6.67 -6.76 -4.01
N ALA A 130 6.27 -5.64 -3.41
CA ALA A 130 6.52 -4.33 -3.98
C ALA A 130 8.02 -3.99 -3.92
N GLY A 131 8.54 -3.25 -4.91
CA GLY A 131 9.95 -2.85 -4.96
C GLY A 131 10.38 -2.00 -3.75
N GLU A 132 9.51 -1.09 -3.32
CA GLU A 132 9.66 -0.28 -2.12
C GLU A 132 8.31 -0.11 -1.40
N VAL A 133 8.32 0.08 -0.08
CA VAL A 133 7.10 0.21 0.71
C VAL A 133 7.17 1.45 1.59
N PHE A 134 6.20 2.34 1.43
CA PHE A 134 6.04 3.53 2.26
C PHE A 134 4.95 3.32 3.30
N VAL A 135 5.33 3.35 4.57
CA VAL A 135 4.38 3.23 5.69
C VAL A 135 3.99 4.62 6.19
N MET A 136 2.70 4.96 6.11
CA MET A 136 2.16 6.25 6.52
C MET A 136 1.39 6.14 7.83
N LEU A 137 1.96 6.66 8.91
CA LEU A 137 1.41 6.54 10.27
C LEU A 137 1.49 7.84 11.05
N ARG A 138 0.47 8.11 11.88
CA ARG A 138 0.58 9.13 12.92
C ARG A 138 1.41 8.57 14.07
N GLN A 139 2.50 9.24 14.39
CA GLN A 139 3.36 8.82 15.50
C GLN A 139 2.64 8.98 16.84
N SER A 140 2.61 7.89 17.62
CA SER A 140 2.21 7.87 19.03
C SER A 140 2.82 6.66 19.73
N PRO A 141 2.94 6.64 21.06
CA PRO A 141 3.38 5.45 21.80
C PRO A 141 2.47 4.22 21.62
N ARG A 142 1.23 4.42 21.16
CA ARG A 142 0.30 3.32 20.84
C ARG A 142 0.51 2.75 19.45
N THR A 143 1.09 3.54 18.55
CA THR A 143 1.32 3.18 17.14
C THR A 143 2.74 2.69 16.94
N PHE A 144 3.74 3.32 17.55
CA PHE A 144 5.14 2.91 17.48
C PHE A 144 5.48 2.18 18.76
N VAL A 145 5.51 0.85 18.70
CA VAL A 145 5.61 -0.03 19.86
C VAL A 145 6.90 -0.86 19.80
N SER A 146 7.39 -1.29 20.96
CA SER A 146 8.54 -2.20 21.03
C SER A 146 8.17 -3.62 20.57
N LYS A 147 6.93 -4.03 20.79
CA LYS A 147 6.39 -5.34 20.44
C LYS A 147 4.95 -5.18 19.96
N LEU A 148 4.63 -5.81 18.83
CA LEU A 148 3.26 -5.87 18.32
C LEU A 148 2.40 -6.83 19.16
N ASP A 149 1.12 -6.52 19.29
CA ASP A 149 0.14 -7.44 19.87
C ASP A 149 -0.10 -8.63 18.92
N PHE A 150 -0.06 -8.37 17.61
CA PHE A 150 -0.15 -9.36 16.55
C PHE A 150 0.67 -8.92 15.34
N ARG A 151 1.43 -9.83 14.74
CA ARG A 151 2.16 -9.57 13.50
C ARG A 151 1.27 -9.90 12.31
N THR A 152 0.63 -8.89 11.73
CA THR A 152 -0.18 -9.05 10.52
C THR A 152 0.69 -9.10 9.27
N THR A 153 1.66 -8.20 9.21
CA THR A 153 2.51 -8.00 8.03
C THR A 153 3.97 -8.02 8.45
N THR A 154 4.77 -8.78 7.73
CA THR A 154 6.22 -8.87 7.94
C THR A 154 6.90 -7.62 7.36
N GLY A 155 7.86 -7.03 8.08
CA GLY A 155 8.61 -5.88 7.64
C GLY A 155 9.88 -6.27 6.88
N GLY A 156 10.49 -5.30 6.21
CA GLY A 156 11.64 -5.52 5.34
C GLY A 156 12.90 -6.10 6.01
N ALA A 157 13.00 -6.05 7.34
CA ALA A 157 14.14 -6.64 8.06
C ALA A 157 14.13 -8.19 8.03
N ASP A 158 12.97 -8.80 7.85
CA ASP A 158 12.79 -10.26 7.87
C ASP A 158 12.61 -10.84 6.45
N THR A 159 12.47 -9.99 5.41
CA THR A 159 12.28 -10.44 4.03
C THR A 159 13.62 -10.45 3.28
N ALA A 160 14.03 -11.62 2.79
CA ALA A 160 15.18 -11.71 1.89
C ALA A 160 14.87 -10.93 0.60
N PRO A 161 15.85 -10.20 0.02
CA PRO A 161 15.60 -9.47 -1.21
C PRO A 161 15.24 -10.44 -2.34
N LEU A 162 13.99 -10.37 -2.83
CA LEU A 162 13.59 -10.94 -4.13
C LEU A 162 14.24 -10.12 -5.25
N LYS A 163 15.57 -10.14 -5.32
CA LYS A 163 16.36 -9.51 -6.38
C LYS A 163 16.44 -10.46 -7.56
N THR A 164 15.38 -10.54 -8.34
CA THR A 164 15.53 -10.84 -9.76
C THR A 164 14.89 -9.69 -10.52
N PRO A 165 15.67 -8.79 -11.15
CA PRO A 165 15.09 -7.77 -12.00
C PRO A 165 14.45 -8.48 -13.18
N LEU A 166 13.12 -8.61 -13.17
CA LEU A 166 12.38 -8.93 -14.37
C LEU A 166 12.61 -7.75 -15.32
N ARG A 167 13.28 -8.03 -16.45
CA ARG A 167 13.44 -7.04 -17.52
C ARG A 167 12.03 -6.53 -17.87
N ARG A 168 11.83 -5.22 -17.76
CA ARG A 168 10.64 -4.57 -18.32
C ARG A 168 10.61 -4.95 -19.81
N CYS A 169 9.65 -5.77 -20.22
CA CYS A 169 9.38 -6.06 -21.62
C CYS A 169 8.83 -4.80 -22.30
#